data_AF-A0A7S4CCA4-F1
#
_entry.id   AF-A0A7S4CCA4-F1
#
_cell.length_a   1.000
_cell.length_b   1.000
_cell.length_c   1.000
_cell.angle_alpha   90.00
_cell.angle_beta   90.00
_cell.angle_gamma   90.00
#
_symmetry.space_group_name_H-M   'P 1'
#
loop_
_entity.id
_entity.type
_entity.pdbx_description
1 polymer ?
#
loop_
_entity_poly.entity_id
_entity_poly.type
_entity_poly.pdbx_seq_one_letter_code
_entity_poly.pdbx_strand_id
1 'polypeptide(L)'
;KALSENKRPNFRDSKLTLLLMASMTSGKVIMIAALSPADICYQETLSTLRFADRIKQVKIKSSRNVSQDPIAELKKEMEEMQERMQAEIDALRACGSSGKEGMTQTEAMRELQSRLDEQVAAEKAMKADLEQ
;
A
#
# COMPACT_ATOMS: atom_id res chain seq x y z
N LYS A 1 -4.18 24.86 29.45
CA LYS A 1 -4.89 23.74 28.81
C LYS A 1 -3.87 22.98 27.97
N ALA A 2 -3.03 22.19 28.65
CA ALA A 2 -2.20 21.19 27.98
C ALA A 2 -3.12 20.28 27.16
N LEU A 3 -2.58 19.65 26.11
CA LEU A 3 -3.28 18.67 25.28
C LEU A 3 -3.95 17.63 26.20
N SER A 4 -5.23 17.86 26.55
CA SER A 4 -5.99 17.01 27.46
C SER A 4 -6.10 15.65 26.82
N GLU A 5 -5.87 14.61 27.60
CA GLU A 5 -5.42 13.26 27.21
C GLU A 5 -6.26 12.50 26.17
N ASN A 6 -7.34 13.06 25.63
CA ASN A 6 -8.16 12.43 24.59
C ASN A 6 -8.52 13.34 23.39
N LYS A 7 -7.94 14.54 23.26
CA LYS A 7 -8.18 15.41 22.09
C LYS A 7 -6.98 15.40 21.15
N ARG A 8 -7.16 14.85 19.95
CA ARG A 8 -6.16 14.92 18.86
C ARG A 8 -5.86 16.38 18.53
N PRO A 9 -4.58 16.80 18.41
CA PRO A 9 -4.25 18.16 18.02
C PRO A 9 -4.71 18.44 16.58
N ASN A 10 -5.34 19.59 16.37
CA ASN A 10 -5.87 20.02 15.07
C ASN A 10 -4.79 20.64 14.17
N PHE A 11 -3.87 19.85 13.64
CA PHE A 11 -2.81 20.37 12.75
C PHE A 11 -3.32 20.82 11.37
N ARG A 12 -4.54 20.43 10.98
CA ARG A 12 -5.11 20.72 9.65
C ARG A 12 -5.90 22.03 9.57
N ASP A 13 -6.12 22.71 10.68
CA ASP A 13 -6.89 23.96 10.70
C ASP A 13 -6.14 25.10 9.97
N SER A 14 -4.81 25.00 9.83
CA SER A 14 -4.00 25.94 9.06
C SER A 14 -2.88 25.26 8.27
N LYS A 15 -2.49 25.87 7.15
CA LYS A 15 -1.32 25.41 6.36
C LYS A 15 -0.02 25.47 7.17
N LEU A 16 0.12 26.47 8.05
CA LEU A 16 1.30 26.64 8.90
C LEU A 16 1.44 25.46 9.87
N THR A 17 0.36 25.12 10.59
CA THR A 17 0.36 24.00 11.55
C THR A 17 0.51 22.65 10.86
N LEU A 18 0.11 22.54 9.59
CA LEU A 18 0.31 21.33 8.79
C LEU A 18 1.78 21.14 8.42
N LEU A 19 2.45 22.20 7.94
CA LEU A 19 3.88 22.14 7.59
C LEU A 19 4.76 21.89 8.81
N LEU A 20 4.41 22.50 9.95
CA LEU A 20 5.16 22.34 11.20
C LEU A 20 4.79 21.08 12.00
N MET A 21 3.79 20.30 11.57
CA MET A 21 3.31 19.11 12.26
C MET A 21 4.44 18.11 12.52
N ALA A 22 5.32 17.90 11.53
CA ALA A 22 6.46 17.00 11.66
C ALA A 22 7.42 17.48 12.77
N SER A 23 7.79 18.76 12.78
CA SER A 23 8.67 19.35 13.79
C SER A 23 8.07 19.36 15.20
N MET A 24 6.75 19.54 15.31
CA MET A 24 6.04 19.54 16.60
C MET A 24 5.81 18.13 17.17
N THR A 25 5.81 17.11 16.32
CA THR A 25 5.57 15.71 16.74
C THR A 25 6.88 14.96 17.01
N SER A 26 7.89 15.19 16.17
CA SER A 26 9.19 14.53 16.23
C SER A 26 10.31 15.55 16.01
N GLY A 27 11.00 15.94 17.08
CA GLY A 27 12.15 16.82 16.96
C GLY A 27 12.42 17.67 18.21
N LYS A 28 13.29 18.67 18.03
CA LYS A 28 13.60 19.71 19.01
C LYS A 28 13.07 21.03 18.47
N VAL A 29 12.15 21.66 19.19
CA VAL A 29 11.55 22.94 18.81
C VAL A 29 11.93 24.00 19.82
N ILE A 30 12.32 25.17 19.33
CA ILE A 30 12.61 26.35 20.14
C ILE A 30 11.62 27.44 19.74
N MET A 31 10.97 28.05 20.72
CA MET A 31 10.12 29.22 20.54
C MET A 31 10.85 30.45 21.05
N ILE A 32 10.88 31.51 20.25
CA ILE A 32 11.42 32.81 20.63
C ILE A 32 10.25 33.79 20.72
N ALA A 33 10.06 34.40 21.88
CA ALA A 33 9.06 35.45 22.08
C ALA A 33 9.74 36.82 21.93
N ALA A 34 9.38 37.57 20.88
CA ALA A 34 9.82 38.94 20.71
C ALA A 34 8.82 39.88 21.39
N LEU A 35 9.29 40.70 22.32
CA LEU A 35 8.46 41.58 23.15
C LEU A 35 8.89 43.03 22.99
N SER A 36 7.94 43.96 23.12
CA SER A 36 8.21 45.39 23.14
C SER A 36 8.17 45.90 24.59
N PRO A 37 9.12 46.75 25.02
CA PRO A 37 9.12 47.32 26.37
C PRO A 37 8.13 48.48 26.54
N ALA A 38 7.42 48.89 25.49
CA ALA A 38 6.49 50.02 25.55
C ALA A 38 5.20 49.66 26.31
N ASP A 39 4.73 50.58 27.15
CA ASP A 39 3.52 50.37 27.99
C ASP A 39 2.25 50.18 27.15
N ILE A 40 2.16 50.83 25.99
CA ILE A 40 1.05 50.63 25.04
C ILE A 40 0.93 49.16 24.57
N CYS A 41 2.02 48.40 24.61
CA CYS A 41 2.05 46.99 24.20
C CYS A 41 1.89 46.03 25.40
N TYR A 42 1.54 46.52 26.59
CA TYR A 42 1.46 45.70 27.80
C TYR A 42 0.52 44.49 27.65
N GLN A 43 -0.67 44.69 27.08
CA GLN A 43 -1.66 43.61 26.90
C GLN A 43 -1.18 42.52 25.93
N GLU A 44 -0.56 42.90 24.81
CA GLU A 44 -0.01 41.98 23.82
C GLU A 44 1.20 41.23 24.36
N THR A 45 2.06 41.94 25.09
CA THR A 45 3.25 41.37 25.77
C THR A 45 2.83 40.31 26.77
N LEU A 46 1.82 40.58 27.60
CA LEU A 46 1.27 39.63 28.55
C LEU A 46 0.66 38.41 27.85
N SER A 47 -0.07 38.62 26.76
CA SER A 47 -0.67 37.54 25.96
C SER A 47 0.40 36.62 25.34
N THR A 48 1.47 37.22 24.82
CA THR A 48 2.62 36.50 24.25
C THR A 48 3.36 35.68 25.30
N LEU A 49 3.62 36.24 26.48
CA LEU A 49 4.25 35.53 27.59
C LEU A 49 3.40 34.36 28.09
N ARG A 50 2.08 34.57 28.22
CA ARG A 50 1.14 33.49 28.58
C ARG A 50 1.09 32.39 27.52
N PHE A 51 1.27 32.73 26.25
CA PHE A 51 1.37 31.73 25.18
C PHE A 51 2.68 30.95 25.26
N ALA A 52 3.80 31.63 25.49
CA ALA A 52 5.11 30.99 25.70
C ALA A 52 5.09 30.02 26.90
N ASP A 53 4.44 30.40 28.01
CA ASP A 53 4.28 29.52 29.17
C ASP A 53 3.48 28.24 28.84
N ARG A 54 2.41 28.37 28.04
CA ARG A 54 1.67 27.19 27.54
C ARG A 54 2.53 26.28 26.67
N ILE A 55 3.36 26.87 25.79
CA ILE A 55 4.23 26.10 24.90
C ILE A 55 5.31 25.36 25.70
N LYS A 56 5.86 25.98 26.75
CA LYS A 56 6.84 25.35 27.64
C LYS A 56 6.34 24.04 28.26
N GLN A 57 5.03 23.91 28.49
CA GLN A 57 4.41 22.71 29.06
C GLN A 57 4.22 21.58 28.03
N VAL A 58 4.40 21.84 26.74
CA VAL A 58 4.24 20.84 25.68
C VAL A 58 5.46 19.93 25.65
N LYS A 59 5.25 18.64 25.95
CA LYS A 59 6.29 17.61 25.89
C LYS A 59 6.34 17.01 24.48
N ILE A 60 7.42 17.28 23.75
CA ILE A 60 7.67 16.70 22.42
C ILE A 60 8.48 15.41 22.57
N LYS A 61 8.04 14.33 21.95
CA LYS A 61 8.78 13.06 21.91
C LYS A 61 9.88 13.18 20.86
N SER A 62 11.11 13.47 21.30
CA SER A 62 12.26 13.50 20.41
C SER A 62 12.82 12.08 20.25
N SER A 63 12.41 11.37 19.20
CA SER A 63 13.14 10.19 18.76
C SER A 63 14.43 10.62 18.06
N ARG A 64 15.55 9.99 18.37
CA ARG A 64 16.77 10.14 17.57
C ARG A 64 16.48 9.46 16.24
N ASN A 65 16.41 10.23 15.15
CA ASN A 65 16.45 9.64 13.81
C ASN A 65 17.82 8.98 13.67
N VAL A 66 17.88 7.69 14.00
CA VAL A 66 18.91 6.81 13.48
C VAL A 66 18.62 6.80 11.99
N SER A 67 19.57 7.31 11.20
CA SER A 67 19.48 7.39 9.75
C SER A 67 19.39 5.98 9.18
N GLN A 68 18.21 5.36 9.23
CA GLN A 68 17.86 4.28 8.34
C GLN A 68 17.36 4.99 7.10
N ASP A 69 18.07 4.80 5.98
CA ASP A 69 17.66 5.38 4.72
C ASP A 69 16.23 4.91 4.44
N PRO A 70 15.22 5.82 4.41
CA PRO A 70 13.83 5.42 4.25
C PRO A 70 13.63 4.72 2.90
N ILE A 71 14.51 5.00 1.93
CA ILE A 71 14.55 4.35 0.62
C ILE A 71 15.02 2.89 0.76
N ALA A 72 15.93 2.59 1.68
CA ALA A 72 16.41 1.22 1.90
C ALA A 72 15.35 0.36 2.61
N GLU A 73 14.66 0.90 3.61
CA GLU A 73 13.53 0.21 4.26
C GLU A 73 12.41 -0.05 3.26
N LEU A 74 12.03 0.95 2.46
CA LEU A 74 10.96 0.81 1.49
C LEU A 74 11.31 -0.18 0.37
N LYS A 75 12.58 -0.21 -0.06
CA LYS A 75 13.06 -1.22 -1.03
C LYS A 75 12.99 -2.63 -0.45
N LYS A 76 13.39 -2.80 0.80
CA LYS A 76 13.30 -4.09 1.48
C LYS A 76 11.86 -4.57 1.59
N GLU A 77 10.93 -3.69 1.95
CA GLU A 77 9.50 -4.03 1.98
C GLU A 77 8.96 -4.40 0.60
N MET A 78 9.38 -3.70 -0.45
CA MET A 78 9.00 -4.03 -1.83
C MET A 78 9.57 -5.38 -2.28
N GLU A 79 10.83 -5.68 -1.97
CA GLU A 79 11.47 -6.95 -2.28
C GLU A 79 10.79 -8.12 -1.54
N GLU A 80 10.50 -7.96 -0.24
CA GLU A 80 9.76 -8.97 0.53
C GLU A 80 8.35 -9.22 -0.03
N MET A 81 7.67 -8.16 -0.46
CA MET A 81 6.35 -8.29 -1.06
C MET A 81 6.40 -8.96 -2.44
N GLN A 82 7.41 -8.64 -3.26
CA GLN A 82 7.64 -9.30 -4.54
C GLN A 82 7.94 -10.79 -4.36
N GLU A 83 8.79 -11.15 -3.40
CA GLU A 83 9.12 -12.55 -3.13
C GLU A 83 7.89 -13.35 -2.69
N ARG A 84 7.03 -12.76 -1.83
CA ARG A 84 5.75 -13.39 -1.43
C ARG A 84 4.81 -13.61 -2.60
N MET A 85 4.60 -12.59 -3.45
CA MET A 85 3.73 -12.73 -4.62
C MET A 85 4.29 -13.74 -5.61
N GLN A 86 5.61 -13.74 -5.82
CA GLN A 86 6.26 -14.68 -6.73
C GLN A 86 6.12 -16.13 -6.22
N ALA A 87 6.29 -16.35 -4.91
CA ALA A 87 6.08 -17.65 -4.29
C ALA A 87 4.61 -18.12 -4.39
N GLU A 88 3.64 -17.21 -4.25
CA GLU A 88 2.22 -17.53 -4.42
C GLU A 88 1.89 -17.85 -5.89
N ILE A 89 2.43 -17.10 -6.85
CA ILE A 89 2.31 -17.38 -8.28
C ILE A 89 2.94 -18.73 -8.63
N ASP A 90 4.13 -19.03 -8.10
CA ASP A 90 4.82 -20.28 -8.38
C ASP A 90 4.12 -21.47 -7.71
N ALA A 91 3.54 -21.29 -6.52
CA ALA A 91 2.68 -22.29 -5.88
C ALA A 91 1.39 -22.52 -6.68
N LEU A 92 0.75 -21.46 -7.18
CA LEU A 92 -0.41 -21.54 -8.06
C LEU A 92 -0.07 -22.16 -9.42
N ARG A 93 1.13 -21.93 -9.96
CA ARG A 93 1.61 -22.59 -11.20
C ARG A 93 1.93 -24.06 -10.97
N ALA A 94 2.52 -24.41 -9.83
CA ALA A 94 2.77 -25.79 -9.44
C ALA A 94 1.44 -26.55 -9.25
N CYS A 95 0.44 -25.92 -8.62
CA CYS A 95 -0.90 -26.47 -8.43
C CYS A 95 -1.77 -26.40 -9.71
N GLY A 96 -1.52 -25.44 -10.60
CA GLY A 96 -2.16 -25.26 -11.90
C GLY A 96 -1.65 -26.22 -13.00
N SER A 97 -0.77 -27.16 -12.63
CA SER A 97 -0.43 -28.32 -13.46
C SER A 97 -1.56 -29.35 -13.60
N SER A 98 -2.76 -29.04 -13.09
CA SER A 98 -4.04 -29.67 -13.46
C SER A 98 -4.50 -29.36 -14.90
N GLY A 99 -3.69 -28.67 -15.72
CA GLY A 99 -3.86 -28.62 -17.17
C GLY A 99 -3.61 -29.95 -17.92
N LYS A 100 -3.27 -31.04 -17.22
CA LYS A 100 -3.12 -32.38 -17.82
C LYS A 100 -4.45 -33.07 -18.16
N GLU A 101 -5.59 -32.59 -17.65
CA GLU A 101 -6.91 -33.14 -18.00
C GLU A 101 -7.39 -32.68 -19.39
N GLY A 102 -6.96 -31.48 -19.84
CA GLY A 102 -7.28 -30.98 -21.17
C GLY A 102 -6.55 -31.72 -22.31
N MET A 103 -5.27 -32.07 -22.10
CA MET A 103 -4.44 -32.67 -23.16
C MET A 103 -4.81 -34.13 -23.43
N THR A 104 -5.20 -34.88 -22.39
CA THR A 104 -5.67 -36.27 -22.52
C THR A 104 -7.06 -36.36 -23.15
N GLN A 105 -7.97 -35.41 -22.86
CA GLN A 105 -9.26 -35.33 -23.54
C GLN A 105 -9.13 -34.92 -25.01
N THR A 106 -8.21 -34.00 -25.36
CA THR A 106 -8.04 -33.60 -26.76
C THR A 106 -7.46 -34.72 -27.64
N GLU A 107 -6.55 -35.52 -27.10
CA GLU A 107 -5.99 -36.67 -27.82
C GLU A 107 -7.03 -37.78 -28.00
N ALA A 108 -7.79 -38.09 -26.93
CA ALA A 108 -8.88 -39.06 -26.99
C ALA A 108 -10.02 -38.64 -27.94
N MET A 109 -10.38 -37.35 -27.96
CA MET A 109 -11.41 -36.82 -28.85
C MET A 109 -10.98 -36.88 -30.32
N ARG A 110 -9.70 -36.65 -30.62
CA ARG A 110 -9.15 -36.74 -31.98
C ARG A 110 -9.15 -38.17 -32.51
N GLU A 111 -8.83 -39.15 -31.68
CA GLU A 111 -8.85 -40.57 -32.08
C GLU A 111 -10.28 -41.06 -32.32
N LEU A 112 -11.23 -40.64 -31.48
CA LEU A 112 -12.65 -40.97 -31.65
C LEU A 112 -13.22 -40.35 -32.94
N GLN A 113 -12.79 -39.14 -33.29
CA GLN A 113 -13.21 -38.43 -34.49
C GLN A 113 -12.70 -39.09 -35.77
N SER A 114 -11.45 -39.57 -35.79
CA SER A 114 -10.89 -40.36 -36.90
C SER A 114 -11.68 -41.65 -37.16
N ARG A 115 -12.08 -42.37 -36.09
CA ARG A 115 -12.87 -43.60 -36.22
C ARG A 115 -14.29 -43.34 -36.74
N LEU A 116 -14.88 -42.20 -36.39
CA LEU A 116 -16.20 -41.82 -36.90
C LEU A 116 -16.13 -41.43 -38.38
N ASP A 117 -15.09 -40.71 -38.79
CA ASP A 117 -14.87 -40.34 -40.20
C ASP A 117 -14.64 -41.57 -41.10
N GLU A 118 -13.91 -42.57 -40.61
CA GLU A 118 -13.74 -43.86 -41.30
C GLU A 118 -15.07 -44.62 -41.47
N GLN A 119 -15.91 -44.65 -40.42
CA GLN A 119 -17.24 -45.29 -40.49
C GLN A 119 -18.17 -44.56 -41.47
N VAL A 120 -18.18 -43.22 -41.44
CA VAL A 120 -18.98 -42.41 -42.36
C VAL A 120 -18.51 -42.58 -43.81
N ALA A 121 -17.20 -42.68 -44.05
CA ALA A 121 -16.67 -42.94 -45.39
C ALA A 121 -17.07 -44.34 -45.91
N ALA A 122 -17.02 -45.36 -45.05
CA ALA A 122 -17.44 -46.72 -45.40
C ALA A 122 -18.94 -46.82 -45.66
N GLU A 123 -19.78 -46.18 -44.84
CA GLU A 123 -21.23 -46.15 -45.03
C GLU A 123 -21.61 -45.39 -46.31
N LYS A 124 -20.92 -44.29 -46.61
CA LYS A 124 -21.13 -43.52 -47.84
C LYS A 124 -20.72 -44.30 -49.09
N ALA A 125 -19.65 -45.09 -49.03
CA ALA A 125 -19.26 -45.98 -50.13
C ALA A 125 -20.28 -47.11 -50.34
N MET A 126 -20.73 -47.75 -49.25
CA MET A 126 -21.76 -48.80 -49.33
C MET A 126 -23.11 -48.28 -49.85
N LYS A 127 -23.46 -47.04 -49.51
CA LYS A 127 -24.67 -46.38 -50.04
C LYS A 127 -24.55 -46.02 -51.52
N ALA A 128 -23.36 -45.64 -51.99
CA ALA A 128 -23.12 -45.36 -53.41
C ALA A 128 -23.22 -46.63 -54.28
N ASP A 129 -22.81 -47.78 -53.75
CA ASP A 129 -22.96 -49.08 -54.43
C ASP A 129 -24.41 -49.59 -54.44
N LEU A 130 -25.25 -49.12 -53.51
CA LEU A 130 -26.69 -49.46 -53.43
C LEU A 130 -27.58 -48.57 -54.32
N GLU A 131 -27.07 -47.41 -54.77
CA GLU A 131 -27.79 -46.47 -55.63
C GLU A 131 -27.48 -46.63 -57.14
N GLN A 132 -26.75 -47.69 -57.54
CA GLN A 132 -26.57 -48.11 -58.95
C GLN A 132 -27.49 -49.28 -59.33
#